data_AF-A0A368G4I7-F1
#
_entry.id   AF-A0A368G4I7-F1
#
_cell.length_a   1.000
_cell.length_b   1.000
_cell.length_c   1.000
_cell.angle_alpha   90.00
_cell.angle_beta   90.00
_cell.angle_gamma   90.00
#
_symmetry.space_group_name_H-M   'P 1'
#
loop_
_entity.id
_entity.type
_entity.pdbx_description
1 polymer ?
#
loop_
_entity_poly.entity_id
_entity_poly.type
_entity_poly.pdbx_seq_one_letter_code
_entity_poly.pdbx_strand_id
1 'polypeptide(L)'
;MKRNYTDAEMVEAFAGKTIIKPENGYMLVMNSDTVSEPDMNAVCSRAVYMEICIIIRNSDFSSLRCPHLRELKSCKPDVPAIKIVGNPILSDVSIPETLLYRTGTKPFEIRGNPMLSSKSINALNKICPVCVIRRQP
;
A
#
# COMPACT_ATOMS: atom_id res chain seq x y z
N MET A 1 20.24 -5.80 12.19
CA MET A 1 19.58 -5.99 10.87
C MET A 1 18.18 -6.53 11.13
N LYS A 2 17.13 -5.93 10.57
CA LYS A 2 15.77 -6.45 10.74
C LYS A 2 15.51 -7.59 9.75
N ARG A 3 14.77 -8.62 10.18
CA ARG A 3 14.38 -9.77 9.34
C ARG A 3 13.06 -9.46 8.63
N ASN A 4 12.90 -9.94 7.40
CA ASN A 4 11.63 -9.86 6.66
C ASN A 4 10.81 -11.11 6.97
N TYR A 5 9.49 -10.95 7.09
CA TYR A 5 8.57 -12.07 6.93
C TYR A 5 8.59 -12.53 5.47
N THR A 6 8.33 -13.81 5.24
CA THR A 6 7.93 -14.26 3.92
C THR A 6 6.53 -13.74 3.60
N ASP A 7 6.23 -13.63 2.32
CA ASP A 7 4.92 -13.19 1.83
C ASP A 7 3.76 -14.08 2.29
N ALA A 8 3.96 -15.40 2.30
CA ALA A 8 2.97 -16.35 2.80
C ALA A 8 2.70 -16.18 4.31
N GLU A 9 3.75 -16.02 5.12
CA GLU A 9 3.62 -15.75 6.56
C GLU A 9 2.87 -14.44 6.82
N MET A 10 3.07 -13.42 5.98
CA MET A 10 2.34 -12.15 6.13
C MET A 10 0.85 -12.32 5.87
N VAL A 11 0.44 -13.04 4.83
CA VAL A 11 -0.97 -13.25 4.53
C VAL A 11 -1.64 -14.04 5.65
N GLU A 12 -1.02 -15.14 6.09
CA GLU A 12 -1.54 -15.97 7.18
C GLU A 12 -1.67 -15.19 8.50
N ALA A 13 -0.66 -14.39 8.85
CA ALA A 13 -0.65 -13.66 10.10
C ALA A 13 -1.63 -12.47 10.12
N PHE A 14 -1.81 -11.78 8.99
CA PHE A 14 -2.42 -10.46 8.96
C PHE A 14 -3.74 -10.35 8.18
N ALA A 15 -4.13 -11.35 7.39
CA ALA A 15 -5.42 -11.35 6.70
C ALA A 15 -6.58 -11.17 7.72
N GLY A 16 -7.44 -10.19 7.45
CA GLY A 16 -8.59 -9.86 8.30
C GLY A 16 -8.24 -9.24 9.66
N LYS A 17 -6.98 -8.95 9.97
CA LYS A 17 -6.58 -8.26 11.21
C LYS A 17 -6.76 -6.74 11.07
N THR A 18 -6.96 -6.07 12.20
CA THR A 18 -7.13 -4.61 12.25
C THR A 18 -5.82 -3.86 12.47
N ILE A 19 -4.81 -4.51 13.05
CA ILE A 19 -3.48 -3.94 13.31
C ILE A 19 -2.45 -4.81 12.61
N ILE A 20 -1.77 -4.22 11.63
CA ILE A 20 -0.69 -4.86 10.87
C ILE A 20 0.62 -4.21 11.30
N LYS A 21 1.40 -4.88 12.14
CA LYS A 21 2.63 -4.32 12.70
C LYS A 21 3.67 -5.42 12.86
N PRO A 22 4.95 -5.18 12.51
CA PRO A 22 6.00 -6.16 12.70
C PRO A 22 6.29 -6.38 14.19
N GLU A 23 6.69 -7.59 14.53
CA GLU A 23 7.33 -7.87 15.80
C GLU A 23 8.69 -7.17 15.92
N ASN A 24 9.21 -7.05 17.15
CA ASN A 24 10.51 -6.44 17.39
C ASN A 24 11.61 -7.17 16.61
N GLY A 25 12.42 -6.41 15.87
CA GLY A 25 13.46 -6.96 15.01
C GLY A 25 12.99 -7.40 13.62
N TYR A 26 11.70 -7.26 13.29
CA TYR A 26 11.15 -7.56 11.97
C TYR A 26 10.70 -6.32 11.20
N MET A 27 10.48 -6.51 9.90
CA MET A 27 9.82 -5.55 9.03
C MET A 27 8.89 -6.28 8.05
N LEU A 28 7.80 -5.62 7.67
CA LEU A 28 6.81 -6.13 6.72
C LEU A 28 7.06 -5.49 5.36
N VAL A 29 7.30 -6.31 4.34
CA VAL A 29 7.45 -5.88 2.94
C VAL A 29 6.67 -6.84 2.06
N MET A 30 5.56 -6.40 1.51
CA MET A 30 4.69 -7.24 0.67
C MET A 30 4.86 -6.86 -0.79
N ASN A 31 5.08 -7.86 -1.66
CA ASN A 31 5.40 -7.61 -3.07
C ASN A 31 4.41 -8.33 -4.02
N SER A 32 3.99 -7.66 -5.09
CA SER A 32 3.18 -8.26 -6.16
C SER A 32 3.91 -9.37 -6.92
N ASP A 33 5.23 -9.47 -6.82
CA ASP A 33 6.02 -10.57 -7.40
C ASP A 33 5.66 -11.94 -6.79
N THR A 34 5.09 -11.94 -5.58
CA THR A 34 4.91 -13.14 -4.73
C THR A 34 3.55 -13.19 -4.05
N VAL A 35 2.82 -12.08 -3.95
CA VAL A 35 1.49 -11.99 -3.32
C VAL A 35 0.43 -11.66 -4.37
N SER A 36 -0.64 -12.43 -4.38
CA SER A 36 -1.79 -12.22 -5.27
C SER A 36 -2.60 -10.99 -4.87
N GLU A 37 -3.35 -10.40 -5.82
CA GLU A 37 -4.27 -9.30 -5.51
C GLU A 37 -5.31 -9.66 -4.43
N PRO A 38 -5.99 -10.83 -4.49
CA PRO A 38 -6.91 -11.24 -3.42
C PRO A 38 -6.26 -11.28 -2.04
N ASP A 39 -5.04 -11.82 -1.92
CA ASP A 39 -4.37 -11.97 -0.63
C ASP A 39 -3.92 -10.61 -0.06
N MET A 40 -3.36 -9.75 -0.91
CA MET A 40 -2.96 -8.40 -0.51
C MET A 40 -4.18 -7.59 -0.08
N ASN A 41 -5.29 -7.69 -0.81
CA ASN A 41 -6.55 -7.08 -0.42
C ASN A 41 -7.15 -7.70 0.85
N ALA A 42 -6.96 -9.00 1.10
CA ALA A 42 -7.39 -9.65 2.33
C ALA A 42 -6.66 -9.08 3.57
N VAL A 43 -5.36 -8.79 3.46
CA VAL A 43 -4.59 -8.09 4.50
C VAL A 43 -5.12 -6.67 4.72
N CYS A 44 -5.44 -5.95 3.65
CA CYS A 44 -5.98 -4.59 3.75
C CYS A 44 -7.45 -4.51 4.19
N SER A 45 -8.23 -5.58 4.02
CA SER A 45 -9.70 -5.57 4.10
C SER A 45 -10.28 -5.07 5.43
N ARG A 46 -9.57 -5.30 6.54
CA ARG A 46 -9.95 -4.91 7.90
C ARG A 46 -8.94 -3.98 8.57
N ALA A 47 -7.80 -3.73 7.92
CA ALA A 47 -6.70 -3.00 8.51
C ALA A 47 -7.08 -1.55 8.82
N VAL A 48 -6.83 -1.14 10.06
CA VAL A 48 -7.03 0.22 10.57
C VAL A 48 -5.67 0.89 10.80
N TYR A 49 -4.67 0.13 11.24
CA TYR A 49 -3.28 0.56 11.41
C TYR A 49 -2.35 -0.36 10.62
N MET A 50 -1.40 0.20 9.88
CA MET A 50 -0.38 -0.56 9.15
C MET A 50 1.01 0.05 9.31
N GLU A 51 2.01 -0.76 9.69
CA GLU A 51 3.45 -0.46 9.58
C GLU A 51 4.10 -1.45 8.60
N ILE A 52 4.14 -1.10 7.31
CA ILE A 52 4.48 -2.01 6.20
C ILE A 52 4.95 -1.23 4.97
N CYS A 53 5.68 -1.91 4.08
CA CYS A 53 5.90 -1.44 2.71
C CYS A 53 5.19 -2.39 1.73
N ILE A 54 4.26 -1.88 0.95
CA ILE A 54 3.58 -2.59 -0.13
C ILE A 54 4.19 -2.13 -1.46
N ILE A 55 4.65 -3.07 -2.27
CA ILE A 55 5.28 -2.82 -3.56
C ILE A 55 4.51 -3.58 -4.64
N ILE A 56 3.81 -2.85 -5.49
CA ILE A 56 3.06 -3.40 -6.63
C ILE A 56 3.68 -2.86 -7.91
N ARG A 57 4.34 -3.72 -8.68
CA ARG A 57 5.08 -3.30 -9.88
C ARG A 57 4.89 -4.25 -11.03
N ASN A 58 4.75 -3.69 -12.24
CA ASN A 58 4.70 -4.47 -13.49
C ASN A 58 3.81 -5.71 -13.40
N SER A 59 2.64 -5.57 -12.78
CA SER A 59 1.74 -6.67 -12.44
C SER A 59 0.36 -6.48 -13.08
N ASP A 60 -0.42 -7.55 -13.04
CA ASP A 60 -1.83 -7.58 -13.46
C ASP A 60 -2.79 -7.18 -12.33
N PHE A 61 -2.31 -6.45 -11.31
CA PHE A 61 -3.20 -5.88 -10.31
C PHE A 61 -4.17 -4.89 -10.96
N SER A 62 -5.46 -5.14 -10.76
CA SER A 62 -6.56 -4.27 -11.13
C SER A 62 -6.93 -3.31 -10.01
N SER A 63 -6.75 -3.72 -8.74
CA SER A 63 -7.09 -2.88 -7.59
C SER A 63 -6.29 -3.14 -6.30
N LEU A 64 -6.17 -2.10 -5.48
CA LEU A 64 -5.76 -2.19 -4.06
C LEU A 64 -6.76 -1.44 -3.18
N ARG A 65 -7.35 -2.11 -2.19
CA ARG A 65 -8.44 -1.57 -1.36
C ARG A 65 -8.18 -1.79 0.13
N CYS A 66 -7.96 -0.70 0.86
CA CYS A 66 -7.76 -0.71 2.32
C CYS A 66 -8.84 0.15 3.01
N PRO A 67 -10.11 -0.30 3.02
CA PRO A 67 -11.30 0.55 3.24
C PRO A 67 -11.45 1.11 4.66
N HIS A 68 -10.69 0.59 5.63
CA HIS A 68 -10.77 1.01 7.03
C HIS A 68 -9.50 1.69 7.54
N LEU A 69 -8.53 1.92 6.66
CA LEU A 69 -7.20 2.39 7.04
C LEU A 69 -7.27 3.82 7.62
N ARG A 70 -6.70 3.99 8.81
CA ARG A 70 -6.62 5.26 9.54
C ARG A 70 -5.20 5.74 9.79
N GLU A 71 -4.24 4.84 9.95
CA GLU A 71 -2.83 5.20 10.07
C GLU A 71 -1.96 4.27 9.23
N LEU A 72 -1.05 4.86 8.47
CA LEU A 72 -0.12 4.16 7.60
C LEU A 72 1.29 4.65 7.87
N LYS A 73 2.17 3.73 8.25
CA LYS A 73 3.58 3.97 8.49
C LYS A 73 4.40 3.10 7.56
N SER A 74 5.42 3.71 6.97
CA SER A 74 6.38 2.95 6.15
C SER A 74 7.20 2.00 7.00
N CYS A 75 7.56 0.86 6.43
CA CYS A 75 8.45 -0.11 7.06
C CYS A 75 9.86 0.46 7.33
N LYS A 76 10.28 1.52 6.62
CA LYS A 76 11.60 2.18 6.74
C LYS A 76 11.54 3.69 6.45
N PRO A 77 12.47 4.50 7.00
CA PRO A 77 12.61 5.91 6.64
C PRO A 77 12.83 6.10 5.13
N ASP A 78 12.31 7.21 4.60
CA ASP A 78 12.45 7.64 3.19
C ASP A 78 11.93 6.67 2.12
N VAL A 79 11.27 5.59 2.52
CA VAL A 79 10.60 4.65 1.63
C VAL A 79 9.09 4.91 1.68
N PRO A 80 8.39 5.00 0.54
CA PRO A 80 6.92 5.04 0.54
C PRO A 80 6.33 3.77 1.16
N ALA A 81 5.30 3.93 1.98
CA ALA A 81 4.59 2.79 2.56
C ALA A 81 3.82 1.99 1.49
N ILE A 82 3.31 2.66 0.45
CA ILE A 82 2.68 2.03 -0.71
C ILE A 82 3.33 2.59 -1.98
N LYS A 83 3.96 1.70 -2.75
CA LYS A 83 4.59 2.01 -4.03
C LYS A 83 3.94 1.19 -5.14
N ILE A 84 3.31 1.85 -6.10
CA ILE A 84 2.57 1.22 -7.21
C ILE A 84 3.05 1.77 -8.55
N VAL A 85 3.82 0.99 -9.29
CA VAL A 85 4.52 1.46 -10.50
C VAL A 85 4.34 0.53 -11.69
N GLY A 86 3.85 1.07 -12.82
CA GLY A 86 3.90 0.33 -14.09
C GLY A 86 2.87 -0.79 -14.23
N ASN A 87 1.68 -0.67 -13.61
CA ASN A 87 0.62 -1.69 -13.68
C ASN A 87 -0.43 -1.27 -14.73
N PRO A 88 -0.47 -1.89 -15.93
CA PRO A 88 -1.25 -1.39 -17.06
C PRO A 88 -2.77 -1.38 -16.83
N ILE A 89 -3.28 -2.37 -16.09
CA ILE A 89 -4.72 -2.57 -15.87
C ILE A 89 -5.21 -2.08 -14.50
N LEU A 90 -4.32 -1.54 -13.66
CA LEU A 90 -4.69 -1.00 -12.36
C LEU A 90 -5.63 0.21 -12.56
N SER A 91 -6.87 0.04 -12.13
CA SER A 91 -7.93 1.04 -12.30
C SER A 91 -8.35 1.69 -11.00
N ASP A 92 -8.20 1.00 -9.87
CA ASP A 92 -8.66 1.49 -8.57
C ASP A 92 -7.61 1.33 -7.45
N VAL A 93 -7.31 2.45 -6.78
CA VAL A 93 -6.63 2.44 -5.49
C VAL A 93 -7.53 3.17 -4.51
N SER A 94 -7.99 2.44 -3.49
CA SER A 94 -9.00 2.92 -2.54
C SER A 94 -8.41 2.99 -1.13
N ILE A 95 -8.09 4.20 -0.71
CA ILE A 95 -7.63 4.54 0.64
C ILE A 95 -8.59 5.61 1.19
N PRO A 96 -9.14 5.45 2.41
CA PRO A 96 -10.04 6.42 3.01
C PRO A 96 -9.41 7.82 3.15
N GLU A 97 -10.18 8.87 2.86
CA GLU A 97 -9.75 10.27 3.08
C GLU A 97 -9.48 10.56 4.58
N THR A 98 -9.96 9.69 5.48
CA THR A 98 -9.70 9.75 6.93
C THR A 98 -8.29 9.31 7.35
N LEU A 99 -7.43 8.90 6.40
CA LEU A 99 -6.07 8.49 6.72
C LEU A 99 -5.30 9.66 7.35
N LEU A 100 -4.80 9.44 8.57
CA LEU A 100 -3.94 10.38 9.26
C LEU A 100 -2.57 10.41 8.61
N TYR A 101 -2.31 11.49 7.89
CA TYR A 101 -1.02 11.80 7.30
C TYR A 101 -0.13 12.52 8.32
N ARG A 102 1.08 12.01 8.55
CA ARG A 102 2.11 12.73 9.30
C ARG A 102 2.90 13.62 8.35
N THR A 103 2.84 14.93 8.58
CA THR A 103 3.58 15.94 7.81
C THR A 103 5.06 15.57 7.73
N GLY A 104 5.62 15.61 6.51
CA GLY A 104 7.03 15.27 6.25
C GLY A 104 7.26 13.82 5.81
N THR A 105 6.22 12.98 5.77
CA THR A 105 6.31 11.64 5.16
C THR A 105 5.86 11.66 3.70
N LYS A 106 6.29 10.68 2.89
CA LYS A 106 5.75 10.46 1.53
C LYS A 106 5.18 9.04 1.46
N PRO A 107 3.96 8.81 1.99
CA PRO A 107 3.41 7.46 2.12
C PRO A 107 3.14 6.78 0.78
N PHE A 108 2.97 7.55 -0.31
CA PHE A 108 2.60 7.05 -1.63
C PHE A 108 3.61 7.42 -2.70
N GLU A 109 3.92 6.46 -3.57
CA GLU A 109 4.48 6.68 -4.92
C GLU A 109 3.66 5.85 -5.91
N ILE A 110 2.80 6.50 -6.69
CA ILE A 110 1.88 5.85 -7.63
C ILE A 110 2.04 6.50 -9.00
N ARG A 111 2.73 5.82 -9.92
CA ARG A 111 3.05 6.36 -11.25
C ARG A 111 3.14 5.29 -12.33
N GLY A 112 2.97 5.67 -13.59
CA GLY A 112 3.03 4.72 -14.71
C GLY A 112 1.87 3.71 -14.74
N ASN A 113 0.71 4.03 -14.14
CA ASN A 113 -0.49 3.20 -14.16
C ASN A 113 -1.55 3.86 -15.06
N PRO A 114 -1.62 3.53 -16.37
CA PRO A 114 -2.40 4.29 -17.35
C PRO A 114 -3.92 4.22 -17.13
N MET A 115 -4.43 3.11 -16.59
CA MET A 115 -5.86 2.92 -16.33
C MET A 115 -6.32 3.49 -14.97
N LEU A 116 -5.41 4.04 -14.15
CA LEU A 116 -5.75 4.51 -12.82
C LEU A 116 -6.83 5.61 -12.89
N SER A 117 -7.94 5.40 -12.19
CA SER A 117 -9.09 6.29 -12.28
C SER A 117 -8.79 7.69 -11.73
N SER A 118 -9.42 8.71 -12.31
CA SER A 118 -9.31 10.08 -11.79
C SER A 118 -9.84 10.18 -10.36
N LYS A 119 -10.82 9.33 -10.00
CA LYS A 119 -11.37 9.23 -8.64
C LYS A 119 -10.28 8.82 -7.64
N SER A 120 -9.52 7.76 -7.93
CA SER A 120 -8.42 7.31 -7.06
C SER A 120 -7.33 8.38 -6.97
N ILE A 121 -6.92 8.97 -8.10
CA ILE A 121 -5.92 10.04 -8.13
C ILE A 121 -6.34 11.22 -7.25
N ASN A 122 -7.57 11.70 -7.42
CA ASN A 122 -8.09 12.85 -6.67
C ASN A 122 -8.20 12.55 -5.16
N ALA A 123 -8.69 11.37 -4.78
CA ALA A 123 -8.79 10.96 -3.38
C ALA A 123 -7.40 10.87 -2.72
N LEU A 124 -6.42 10.25 -3.39
CA LEU A 124 -5.06 10.10 -2.87
C LEU A 124 -4.32 11.44 -2.80
N ASN A 125 -4.52 12.34 -3.77
CA ASN A 125 -3.94 13.68 -3.76
C ASN A 125 -4.48 14.56 -2.63
N LYS A 126 -5.75 14.39 -2.23
CA LYS A 126 -6.28 15.07 -1.04
C LYS A 126 -5.59 14.60 0.24
N ILE A 127 -5.29 13.30 0.34
CA ILE A 127 -4.60 12.72 1.50
C ILE A 127 -3.14 13.18 1.55
N CYS A 128 -2.43 13.17 0.41
CA CYS A 128 -1.04 13.55 0.32
C CYS A 128 -0.78 14.42 -0.94
N PRO A 129 -0.93 15.75 -0.84
CA PRO A 129 -0.73 16.65 -1.98
C PRO A 129 0.71 16.68 -2.52
N VAL A 130 1.68 16.26 -1.71
CA VAL A 130 3.11 16.25 -2.03
C VAL A 130 3.61 14.89 -2.57
N CYS A 131 2.74 13.89 -2.61
CA CYS A 131 3.06 12.56 -3.12
C CYS A 131 3.06 12.55 -4.66
N VAL A 132 3.81 11.62 -5.26
CA VAL A 132 3.79 11.42 -6.72
C VAL A 132 2.63 10.51 -7.06
N ILE A 133 1.54 11.07 -7.59
CA ILE A 133 0.32 10.33 -7.96
C ILE A 133 -0.10 10.75 -9.38
N ARG A 134 0.21 9.93 -10.38
CA ARG A 134 -0.07 10.20 -11.79
C ARG A 134 -0.16 8.92 -12.63
N ARG A 135 -0.77 9.02 -13.82
CA ARG A 135 -0.85 7.88 -14.76
C ARG A 135 0.45 7.60 -15.49
N GLN A 136 1.23 8.65 -15.74
CA GLN A 136 2.46 8.58 -16.52
C GLN A 136 3.67 8.23 -15.64
N PRO A 137 4.75 7.67 -16.21
CA PRO A 137 6.00 7.37 -15.49
C PRO A 137 6.57 8.61 -14.79
#